data_AF-A0A6H3S668-F1
#
_entry.id   AF-A0A6H3S668-F1
#
_cell.length_a   1.000
_cell.length_b   1.000
_cell.length_c   1.000
_cell.angle_alpha   90.00
_cell.angle_beta   90.00
_cell.angle_gamma   90.00
#
_symmetry.space_group_name_H-M   'P 1'
#
loop_
_entity.id
_entity.type
_entity.pdbx_description
1 polymer ?
#
loop_
_entity_poly.entity_id
_entity_poly.type
_entity_poly.pdbx_seq_one_letter_code
_entity_poly.pdbx_strand_id
1 'polypeptide(L)' 'MLARKEQFKDKPKNTMLRVRVDDETVDKLEEIAKKTDSTKSSVIRKGIDKLYQELNKQK' A
#
# COMPACT_ATOMS: atom_id res chain seq x y z
N MET A 1 12.81 -25.69 -23.57
CA MET A 1 11.52 -25.21 -23.02
C MET A 1 11.75 -23.84 -22.41
N LEU A 2 10.80 -22.93 -22.66
CA LEU A 2 10.89 -21.47 -22.50
C LEU A 2 11.60 -20.98 -21.23
N ALA A 3 12.62 -20.14 -21.43
CA ALA A 3 13.04 -19.16 -20.42
C ALA A 3 11.83 -18.28 -20.09
N ARG A 4 11.29 -18.47 -18.88
CA ARG A 4 10.20 -17.65 -18.33
C ARG A 4 10.75 -16.24 -18.21
N LYS A 5 10.33 -15.37 -19.13
CA LYS A 5 10.64 -13.95 -19.17
C LYS A 5 10.19 -13.37 -17.83
N GLU A 6 11.12 -13.25 -16.89
CA GLU A 6 10.91 -12.60 -15.62
C GLU A 6 10.69 -11.13 -15.96
N GLN A 7 9.43 -10.74 -16.11
CA GLN A 7 9.08 -9.34 -16.25
C GLN A 7 9.46 -8.67 -14.94
N PHE A 8 10.66 -8.10 -14.91
CA PHE A 8 11.09 -7.12 -13.94
C PHE A 8 10.04 -6.00 -13.94
N LYS A 9 9.01 -6.13 -13.10
CA LYS A 9 8.26 -4.95 -12.65
C LYS A 9 9.27 -4.14 -11.87
N ASP A 10 9.66 -2.98 -12.40
CA ASP A 10 10.77 -2.12 -12.00
C ASP A 10 10.96 -1.81 -10.50
N LYS A 11 10.03 -2.21 -9.63
CA LYS A 11 10.24 -2.23 -8.18
C LYS A 11 9.53 -3.45 -7.58
N PRO A 12 10.23 -4.57 -7.31
CA PRO A 12 9.62 -5.64 -6.54
C PRO A 12 9.22 -5.07 -5.17
N LYS A 13 7.96 -5.30 -4.77
CA LYS A 13 7.41 -4.91 -3.47
C LYS A 13 8.00 -5.80 -2.37
N ASN A 14 9.33 -5.78 -2.24
CA ASN A 14 10.09 -6.72 -1.42
C ASN A 14 10.32 -6.21 0.01
N THR A 15 10.12 -4.91 0.24
CA THR A 15 10.30 -4.31 1.56
C THR A 15 9.04 -4.51 2.40
N MET A 16 9.19 -5.21 3.53
CA MET A 16 8.14 -5.32 4.54
C MET A 16 8.24 -4.17 5.54
N LEU A 17 7.16 -3.42 5.69
CA LEU A 17 7.02 -2.40 6.73
C LEU A 17 6.25 -3.02 7.91
N ARG A 18 6.88 -3.10 9.08
CA ARG A 18 6.22 -3.49 10.34
C ARG A 18 5.97 -2.23 11.16
N VAL A 19 4.71 -1.95 11.47
CA VAL A 19 4.29 -0.82 12.30
C VAL A 19 3.42 -1.35 13.41
N ARG A 20 3.58 -0.82 14.63
CA ARG A 20 2.63 -1.05 15.72
C ARG A 20 1.47 -0.10 15.53
N VAL A 21 0.27 -0.64 15.54
CA VAL A 21 -0.98 0.10 15.41
C VAL A 21 -1.95 -0.43 16.44
N ASP A 22 -2.78 0.45 16.98
CA ASP A 22 -3.87 0.07 17.89
C ASP A 22 -5.01 -0.58 17.12
N ASP A 23 -5.86 -1.31 17.85
CA ASP A 23 -6.98 -2.07 17.28
C ASP A 23 -7.93 -1.18 16.47
N GLU A 24 -8.21 0.04 16.95
CA GLU A 24 -9.05 1.00 16.21
C GLU A 24 -8.49 1.36 14.83
N THR A 25 -7.16 1.39 14.69
CA THR A 25 -6.50 1.69 13.41
C THR A 25 -6.62 0.51 12.47
N VAL A 26 -6.55 -0.72 13.00
CA VAL A 26 -6.79 -1.94 12.23
C VAL A 26 -8.23 -1.99 11.74
N ASP A 27 -9.20 -1.69 12.60
CA ASP A 27 -10.62 -1.68 12.25
C ASP A 27 -10.92 -0.67 11.13
N LYS A 28 -10.44 0.56 11.26
CA LYS A 28 -10.55 1.58 10.20
C LYS A 28 -9.93 1.09 8.89
N LEU A 29 -8.77 0.43 8.94
CA LEU A 29 -8.12 -0.12 7.76
C LEU A 29 -8.97 -1.22 7.10
N GLU A 30 -9.59 -2.11 7.89
CA GLU A 30 -10.47 -3.15 7.40
C GLU A 30 -11.75 -2.61 6.79
N GLU A 31 -12.37 -1.61 7.42
CA GLU A 31 -13.55 -0.94 6.87
C GLU A 31 -13.26 -0.29 5.51
N ILE A 32 -12.13 0.42 5.37
CA ILE A 32 -11.75 1.05 4.12
C ILE A 32 -11.45 0.00 3.05
N ALA A 33 -10.77 -1.09 3.44
CA ALA A 33 -10.49 -2.22 2.55
C ALA A 33 -11.78 -2.85 2.01
N LYS A 34 -12.77 -3.08 2.88
CA LYS A 34 -14.10 -3.61 2.53
C LYS A 34 -14.87 -2.64 1.61
N LYS A 35 -14.88 -1.35 1.92
CA LYS A 35 -15.59 -0.32 1.12
C LYS A 35 -14.98 -0.08 -0.26
N THR A 36 -13.71 -0.40 -0.45
CA THR A 36 -12.96 -0.09 -1.69
C THR A 36 -12.59 -1.36 -2.46
N ASP A 37 -13.13 -2.53 -2.09
CA ASP A 37 -12.76 -3.85 -2.64
C ASP A 37 -11.24 -4.01 -2.85
N SER A 38 -10.48 -3.53 -1.86
CA SER A 38 -9.02 -3.37 -1.95
C SER A 38 -8.34 -4.12 -0.82
N THR A 39 -7.10 -4.57 -1.06
CA THR A 39 -6.30 -5.18 0.02
C THR A 39 -5.81 -4.13 1.01
N LYS A 40 -5.62 -4.54 2.28
CA LYS A 40 -5.01 -3.72 3.35
C LYS A 40 -3.73 -3.01 2.87
N SER A 41 -2.84 -3.73 2.19
CA SER A 41 -1.59 -3.19 1.63
C SER A 41 -1.81 -2.17 0.50
N SER A 42 -2.92 -2.24 -0.23
CA SER A 42 -3.29 -1.24 -1.25
C SER A 42 -3.80 0.04 -0.59
N VAL A 43 -4.62 -0.10 0.47
CA VAL A 43 -5.13 1.03 1.25
C VAL A 43 -4.00 1.81 1.91
N ILE A 44 -3.05 1.13 2.56
CA ILE A 44 -1.88 1.76 3.20
C ILE A 44 -1.07 2.55 2.18
N ARG A 45 -0.79 1.99 1.00
CA ARG A 45 -0.04 2.68 -0.05
C ARG A 45 -0.78 3.91 -0.55
N LYS A 46 -2.08 3.79 -0.86
CA LYS A 46 -2.91 4.93 -1.27
C LYS A 46 -2.92 6.04 -0.22
N GLY A 47 -2.96 5.69 1.07
CA GLY A 47 -2.87 6.64 2.17
C GLY A 47 -1.54 7.39 2.20
N ILE A 48 -0.42 6.67 2.07
CA ILE A 48 0.93 7.25 2.01
C ILE A 48 1.07 8.16 0.77
N ASP A 49 0.61 7.71 -0.41
CA ASP A 49 0.65 8.51 -1.64
C ASP A 49 -0.16 9.81 -1.50
N LYS A 50 -1.35 9.76 -0.88
CA LYS A 50 -2.17 10.97 -0.64
C LYS A 50 -1.45 11.96 0.27
N LEU A 51 -0.97 11.51 1.43
CA LEU A 51 -0.23 12.36 2.37
C LEU A 51 1.04 12.93 1.73
N TYR A 52 1.77 12.12 0.96
CA TYR A 52 2.95 12.57 0.24
C TYR A 52 2.60 13.64 -0.81
N GLN A 53 1.54 13.43 -1.60
CA GLN A 53 1.04 14.40 -2.58
C GLN A 53 0.60 15.69 -1.91
N GLU A 54 -0.10 15.64 -0.78
CA GLU A 54 -0.52 16.81 -0.02
C GLU A 54 0.69 17.64 0.47
N LEU A 55 1.72 16.96 0.99
CA LEU A 55 2.96 17.61 1.43
C LEU A 55 3.77 18.18 0.26
N ASN A 56 3.84 17.49 -0.87
CA ASN A 56 4.62 17.94 -2.04
C ASN A 56 3.90 18.96 -2.91
N LYS A 57 2.57 19.07 -2.84
CA LYS A 57 1.80 20.12 -3.51
C LYS A 57 1.90 21.48 -2.80
N GLN A 58 2.40 21.51 -1.56
CA GLN A 58 2.66 22.73 -0.81
C GLN A 58 4.07 23.32 -1.05
N LYS A 59 4.82 22.80 -2.04
CA LYS A 59 6.12 23.33 -2.46
C LYS A 59 6.03 24.10 -3.77
#